data_AF-A0A7S7EPS3-F1
#
_entry.id   AF-A0A7S7EPS3-F1
#
_cell.length_a   1.000
_cell.length_b   1.000
_cell.length_c   1.000
_cell.angle_alpha   90.00
_cell.angle_beta   90.00
_cell.angle_gamma   90.00
#
_symmetry.space_group_name_H-M   'P 1'
#
loop_
_entity.id
_entity.type
_entity.pdbx_description
1 polymer ?
#
loop_
_entity_poly.entity_id
_entity_poly.type
_entity_poly.pdbx_seq_one_letter_code
_entity_poly.pdbx_strand_id
1 'polypeptide(L)'
;MGKNILVITGSPRKHGNSSMLADAFIKGALKMGHTVNRFDSAFKAIGGCRACDACWSKGTACFYEDGFSELAPMLEEADVIVFVSPLYWFGMSAQLKAAIDKMYAYDKPDCSNALKIKESLLLTCAAEKDTAVFDGIIGTYRGIANYLNWSDAGVLAVPSVYKIGEITHTGALEKAELLGSSL
;
A
#
# COMPACT_ATOMS: atom_id res chain seq x y z
N MET A 1 -4.35 -15.59 15.79
CA MET A 1 -2.89 -15.38 15.85
C MET A 1 -2.64 -13.99 15.31
N GLY A 2 -1.84 -13.14 15.96
CA GLY A 2 -1.59 -11.77 15.46
C GLY A 2 -0.79 -11.80 14.15
N LYS A 3 -1.11 -10.92 13.21
CA LYS A 3 -0.42 -10.74 11.93
C LYS A 3 0.41 -9.46 11.98
N ASN A 4 1.52 -9.40 11.26
CA ASN A 4 2.26 -8.19 10.99
C ASN A 4 1.74 -7.54 9.70
N ILE A 5 1.14 -6.37 9.82
CA ILE A 5 0.49 -5.67 8.72
C ILE A 5 1.33 -4.45 8.34
N LEU A 6 1.73 -4.37 7.07
CA LEU A 6 2.39 -3.20 6.51
C LEU A 6 1.39 -2.37 5.72
N VAL A 7 1.13 -1.14 6.19
CA VAL A 7 0.27 -0.18 5.49
C VAL A 7 1.16 0.83 4.76
N ILE A 8 1.21 0.77 3.44
CA ILE A 8 1.98 1.70 2.60
C ILE A 8 1.03 2.74 2.01
N THR A 9 1.20 4.00 2.39
CA THR A 9 0.35 5.10 1.91
C THR A 9 1.07 6.04 0.96
N GLY A 10 0.41 6.34 -0.14
CA GLY A 10 0.82 7.27 -1.19
C GLY A 10 0.17 8.65 -1.10
N SER A 11 -0.48 8.99 0.01
CA SER A 11 -1.22 10.26 0.18
C SER A 11 -0.27 11.44 0.44
N PRO A 12 -0.11 12.40 -0.50
CA PRO A 12 0.74 13.58 -0.26
C PRO A 12 0.08 14.62 0.66
N ARG A 13 -1.24 14.54 0.82
CA ARG A 13 -1.99 15.41 1.74
C ARG A 13 -1.96 14.79 3.13
N LYS A 14 -1.31 15.47 4.08
CA LYS A 14 -1.41 15.12 5.51
C LYS A 14 -2.87 15.17 5.93
N HIS A 15 -3.34 14.14 6.64
CA HIS A 15 -4.74 13.98 7.05
C HIS A 15 -5.75 14.03 5.87
N GLY A 16 -5.31 13.74 4.64
CA GLY A 16 -6.20 13.66 3.48
C GLY A 16 -7.10 12.41 3.52
N ASN A 17 -8.10 12.37 2.64
CA ASN A 17 -9.13 11.32 2.63
C ASN A 17 -8.56 9.88 2.62
N SER A 18 -7.57 9.59 1.76
CA SER A 18 -6.90 8.29 1.73
C SER A 18 -6.05 8.01 2.98
N SER A 19 -5.41 9.04 3.57
CA SER A 19 -4.71 8.86 4.85
C SER A 19 -5.69 8.49 5.97
N MET A 20 -6.88 9.11 5.99
CA MET A 20 -7.91 8.81 6.99
C MET A 20 -8.48 7.39 6.82
N LEU A 21 -8.58 6.88 5.58
CA LEU A 21 -8.88 5.46 5.34
C LEU A 21 -7.82 4.55 5.97
N ALA A 22 -6.54 4.88 5.79
CA ALA A 22 -5.44 4.17 6.45
C ALA A 22 -5.59 4.20 7.98
N ASP A 23 -5.83 5.39 8.56
CA ASP A 23 -5.99 5.55 10.01
C ASP A 23 -7.12 4.69 10.58
N ALA A 24 -8.26 4.67 9.89
CA ALA A 24 -9.43 3.88 10.29
C ALA A 24 -9.16 2.37 10.16
N PHE A 25 -8.55 1.93 9.06
CA PHE A 25 -8.13 0.54 8.89
C PHE A 25 -7.16 0.08 9.98
N ILE A 26 -6.13 0.87 10.27
CA ILE A 26 -5.14 0.59 11.32
C ILE A 26 -5.82 0.43 12.68
N LYS A 27 -6.77 1.33 13.00
CA LYS A 27 -7.56 1.23 14.23
C LYS A 27 -8.31 -0.10 14.32
N GLY A 28 -8.91 -0.56 13.23
CA GLY A 28 -9.60 -1.84 13.15
C GLY A 28 -8.67 -3.04 13.39
N ALA A 29 -7.50 -3.03 12.75
CA ALA A 29 -6.51 -4.09 12.86
C ALA A 29 -5.90 -4.21 14.26
N LEU A 30 -5.55 -3.07 14.87
CA LEU A 30 -4.99 -3.03 16.22
C LEU A 30 -5.97 -3.59 17.26
N LYS A 31 -7.29 -3.38 17.08
CA LYS A 31 -8.33 -3.95 17.96
C LYS A 31 -8.34 -5.48 17.99
N MET A 32 -7.88 -6.12 16.92
CA MET A 32 -7.81 -7.58 16.81
C MET A 32 -6.47 -8.16 17.28
N GLY A 33 -5.58 -7.31 17.83
CA GLY A 33 -4.27 -7.75 18.32
C GLY A 33 -3.24 -7.99 17.22
N HIS A 34 -3.44 -7.43 16.02
CA HIS A 34 -2.41 -7.39 14.99
C HIS A 34 -1.37 -6.30 15.30
N THR A 35 -0.17 -6.47 14.78
CA THR A 35 0.86 -5.42 14.77
C THR A 35 0.77 -4.67 13.45
N VAL A 36 0.80 -3.34 13.48
CA VAL A 36 0.70 -2.53 12.27
C VAL A 36 1.89 -1.59 12.15
N ASN A 37 2.60 -1.69 11.04
CA ASN A 37 3.65 -0.78 10.62
C ASN A 37 3.14 0.09 9.47
N ARG A 38 3.20 1.41 9.62
CA ARG A 38 2.79 2.36 8.56
C ARG A 38 4.00 2.97 7.89
N PHE A 39 3.98 3.00 6.57
CA PHE A 39 4.99 3.67 5.75
C PHE A 39 4.37 4.72 4.83
N ASP A 40 4.61 5.99 5.13
CA ASP A 40 4.12 7.12 4.33
C ASP A 40 5.05 7.44 3.15
N SER A 41 4.98 6.64 2.09
CA SER A 41 5.80 6.80 0.87
C SER A 41 5.78 8.22 0.28
N ALA A 42 4.67 8.96 0.44
CA ALA A 42 4.55 10.32 -0.06
C ALA A 42 5.47 11.35 0.62
N PHE A 43 6.00 11.02 1.80
CA PHE A 43 6.92 11.87 2.56
C PHE A 43 8.35 11.30 2.60
N LYS A 44 8.65 10.33 1.73
CA LYS A 44 9.97 9.71 1.61
C LYS A 44 10.57 10.03 0.25
N ALA A 45 11.88 10.23 0.20
CA ALA A 45 12.60 10.38 -1.05
C ALA A 45 12.82 8.99 -1.67
N ILE A 46 11.91 8.51 -2.51
CA ILE A 46 12.01 7.22 -3.18
C ILE A 46 12.03 7.45 -4.68
N GLY A 47 13.13 7.08 -5.33
CA GLY A 47 13.22 7.03 -6.78
C GLY A 47 12.57 5.76 -7.32
N GLY A 48 12.08 5.81 -8.57
CA GLY A 48 11.64 4.60 -9.28
C GLY A 48 12.77 3.59 -9.48
N CYS A 49 12.40 2.34 -9.76
CA CYS A 49 13.36 1.32 -10.17
C CYS A 49 14.13 1.78 -11.42
N ARG A 50 15.45 1.57 -11.43
CA ARG A 50 16.34 1.97 -12.54
C ARG A 50 16.75 0.81 -13.44
N ALA A 51 16.17 -0.38 -13.26
CA ALA A 51 16.51 -1.60 -14.00
C ALA A 51 18.02 -1.87 -14.10
N CYS A 52 18.77 -1.56 -13.03
CA CYS A 52 20.22 -1.74 -13.00
C CYS A 52 20.65 -3.18 -12.66
N ASP A 53 19.69 -4.01 -12.25
CA ASP A 53 19.86 -5.40 -11.79
C ASP A 53 20.89 -5.64 -10.67
N ALA A 54 21.34 -4.57 -10.00
CA ALA A 54 22.28 -4.62 -8.88
C ALA A 54 21.62 -4.81 -7.51
N CYS A 55 20.34 -5.19 -7.46
CA CYS A 55 19.64 -5.57 -6.22
C CYS A 55 20.44 -6.65 -5.47
N TRP A 56 20.48 -6.60 -4.14
CA TRP A 56 21.20 -7.54 -3.28
C TRP A 56 22.72 -7.63 -3.45
N SER A 57 23.32 -6.98 -4.45
CA SER A 57 24.79 -6.99 -4.66
C SER A 57 25.60 -6.43 -3.49
N LYS A 58 24.98 -5.62 -2.62
CA LYS A 58 25.56 -5.08 -1.38
C LYS A 58 24.97 -5.71 -0.10
N GLY A 59 24.19 -6.78 -0.22
CA GLY A 59 23.44 -7.37 0.88
C GLY A 59 22.17 -6.60 1.28
N THR A 60 21.78 -5.57 0.52
CA THR A 60 20.55 -4.78 0.71
C THR A 60 19.62 -4.92 -0.50
N ALA A 61 18.31 -4.79 -0.29
CA ALA A 61 17.32 -5.00 -1.35
C ALA A 61 17.56 -4.12 -2.59
N CYS A 62 17.88 -2.84 -2.42
CA CYS A 62 18.24 -1.95 -3.52
C CYS A 62 19.69 -1.46 -3.40
N PHE A 63 20.39 -1.41 -4.53
CA PHE A 63 21.73 -0.81 -4.62
C PHE A 63 21.75 0.69 -4.31
N TYR A 64 20.67 1.39 -4.69
CA TYR A 64 20.49 2.81 -4.45
C TYR A 64 19.87 3.02 -3.08
N GLU A 65 20.63 3.65 -2.19
CA GLU A 65 20.16 4.06 -0.87
C GLU A 65 19.26 5.28 -0.99
N ASP A 66 17.97 5.07 -0.71
CA ASP A 66 16.96 6.11 -0.61
C ASP A 66 15.87 5.65 0.37
N GLY A 67 14.69 6.28 0.36
CA GLY A 67 13.60 5.91 1.27
C GLY A 67 13.14 4.45 1.16
N PHE A 68 13.48 3.73 0.08
CA PHE A 68 13.20 2.29 -0.01
C PHE A 68 14.02 1.46 1.00
N SER A 69 15.19 1.94 1.41
CA SER A 69 16.01 1.25 2.43
C SER A 69 15.31 1.14 3.78
N GLU A 70 14.41 2.09 4.10
CA GLU A 70 13.57 2.04 5.31
C GLU A 70 12.37 1.11 5.12
N LEU A 71 11.82 1.04 3.90
CA LEU A 71 10.67 0.18 3.58
C LEU A 71 11.04 -1.30 3.50
N ALA A 72 12.21 -1.63 2.96
CA ALA A 72 12.69 -2.99 2.76
C ALA A 72 12.55 -3.91 4.00
N PRO A 73 13.07 -3.57 5.19
CA PRO A 73 12.90 -4.42 6.37
C PRO A 73 11.43 -4.57 6.77
N MET A 74 10.59 -3.55 6.58
CA MET A 74 9.16 -3.64 6.89
C MET A 74 8.44 -4.62 5.95
N LEU A 75 8.87 -4.72 4.69
CA LEU A 75 8.35 -5.70 3.73
C LEU A 75 8.71 -7.13 4.16
N GLU A 76 9.92 -7.35 4.64
CA GLU A 76 10.43 -8.67 5.07
C GLU A 76 9.74 -9.21 6.33
N GLU A 77 9.22 -8.32 7.17
CA GLU A 77 8.50 -8.65 8.40
C GLU A 77 6.99 -8.86 8.20
N ALA A 78 6.42 -8.38 7.10
CA ALA A 78 4.99 -8.33 6.89
C ALA A 78 4.38 -9.67 6.45
N ASP A 79 3.25 -10.02 7.06
CA ASP A 79 2.36 -11.11 6.63
C ASP A 79 1.27 -10.59 5.66
N VAL A 80 0.87 -9.32 5.85
CA VAL A 80 -0.17 -8.63 5.08
C VAL A 80 0.34 -7.28 4.60
N ILE A 81 0.03 -6.92 3.36
CA ILE A 81 0.34 -5.59 2.80
C ILE A 81 -0.93 -4.83 2.40
N VAL A 82 -1.01 -3.56 2.76
CA VAL A 82 -2.16 -2.70 2.45
C VAL A 82 -1.67 -1.51 1.66
N PHE A 83 -2.09 -1.43 0.41
CA PHE A 83 -1.82 -0.29 -0.45
C PHE A 83 -2.90 0.76 -0.25
N VAL A 84 -2.48 1.97 0.12
CA VAL A 84 -3.37 3.10 0.35
C VAL A 84 -3.00 4.24 -0.59
N SER A 85 -3.91 4.65 -1.46
CA SER A 85 -3.58 5.65 -2.47
C SER A 85 -4.75 6.57 -2.79
N PRO A 86 -4.55 7.90 -2.94
CA PRO A 86 -5.49 8.69 -3.71
C PRO A 86 -5.47 8.22 -5.17
N LEU A 87 -6.61 8.31 -5.87
CA LEU A 87 -6.67 8.01 -7.29
C LEU A 87 -6.09 9.17 -8.10
N TYR A 88 -4.92 8.98 -8.72
CA TYR A 88 -4.30 9.95 -9.62
C TYR A 88 -4.14 9.37 -11.01
N TRP A 89 -4.71 10.05 -12.01
CA TRP A 89 -4.71 9.60 -13.41
C TRP A 89 -5.09 8.13 -13.57
N PHE A 90 -6.21 7.74 -12.95
CA PHE A 90 -6.77 6.37 -12.99
C PHE A 90 -5.87 5.28 -12.39
N GLY A 91 -4.85 5.67 -11.62
CA GLY A 91 -3.91 4.75 -10.98
C GLY A 91 -3.51 5.17 -9.56
N MET A 92 -2.49 4.48 -9.03
CA MET A 92 -1.84 4.81 -7.77
C MET A 92 -1.06 6.12 -7.89
N SER A 93 -0.85 6.80 -6.77
CA SER A 93 0.08 7.93 -6.73
C SER A 93 1.50 7.50 -7.12
N ALA A 94 2.24 8.41 -7.77
CA ALA A 94 3.61 8.15 -8.20
C ALA A 94 4.54 7.74 -7.04
N GLN A 95 4.30 8.29 -5.85
CA GLN A 95 5.09 8.00 -4.64
C GLN A 95 4.89 6.56 -4.17
N LEU A 96 3.63 6.08 -4.17
CA LEU A 96 3.35 4.68 -3.86
C LEU A 96 3.91 3.75 -4.95
N LYS A 97 3.73 4.13 -6.22
CA LYS A 97 4.21 3.32 -7.35
C LYS A 97 5.74 3.20 -7.36
N ALA A 98 6.48 4.26 -7.00
CA ALA A 98 7.94 4.20 -6.88
C ALA A 98 8.39 3.19 -5.81
N ALA A 99 7.69 3.12 -4.68
CA ALA A 99 7.94 2.11 -3.65
C ALA A 99 7.64 0.69 -4.15
N ILE A 100 6.50 0.49 -4.81
CA ILE A 100 6.09 -0.80 -5.38
C ILE A 100 7.08 -1.27 -6.46
N ASP A 101 7.51 -0.38 -7.36
CA ASP A 101 8.42 -0.75 -8.47
C ASP A 101 9.78 -1.25 -7.97
N LYS A 102 10.21 -0.78 -6.81
CA LYS A 102 11.44 -1.27 -6.18
C LYS A 102 11.28 -2.62 -5.48
N MET A 103 10.05 -3.10 -5.25
CA MET A 103 9.80 -4.46 -4.78
C MET A 103 10.29 -5.53 -5.77
N TYR A 104 10.58 -5.15 -7.03
CA TYR A 104 11.32 -5.98 -7.99
C TYR A 104 12.60 -6.60 -7.40
N ALA A 105 13.24 -5.93 -6.44
CA ALA A 105 14.37 -6.48 -5.70
C ALA A 105 14.11 -7.89 -5.13
N TYR A 106 12.88 -8.18 -4.69
CA TYR A 106 12.48 -9.44 -4.08
C TYR A 106 12.02 -10.50 -5.10
N ASP A 107 11.91 -10.14 -6.38
CA ASP A 107 11.54 -11.05 -7.49
C ASP A 107 12.77 -11.57 -8.26
N LYS A 108 13.95 -11.06 -7.93
CA LYS A 108 15.23 -11.43 -8.54
C LYS A 108 15.60 -12.88 -8.20
N PRO A 109 16.08 -13.69 -9.17
CA PRO A 109 16.47 -15.09 -8.92
C PRO A 109 17.57 -15.27 -7.85
N ASP A 110 18.42 -14.27 -7.68
CA ASP A 110 19.51 -14.22 -6.70
C ASP A 110 19.08 -13.64 -5.35
N CYS A 111 17.80 -13.28 -5.17
CA CYS A 111 17.24 -12.91 -3.88
C CYS A 111 17.03 -14.17 -3.02
N SER A 112 17.81 -14.30 -1.95
CA SER A 112 17.61 -15.36 -0.94
C SER A 112 16.53 -15.01 0.10
N ASN A 113 16.00 -13.78 0.08
CA ASN A 113 15.09 -13.24 1.09
C ASN A 113 13.67 -13.19 0.55
N ALA A 114 12.96 -14.31 0.59
CA ALA A 114 11.55 -14.35 0.18
C ALA A 114 10.67 -13.54 1.13
N LEU A 115 9.78 -12.71 0.57
CA LEU A 115 8.77 -12.00 1.35
C LEU A 115 7.77 -13.00 1.95
N LYS A 116 7.39 -12.75 3.22
CA LYS A 116 6.42 -13.59 3.95
C LYS A 116 4.98 -13.27 3.60
N ILE A 117 4.75 -12.13 2.93
CA ILE A 117 3.43 -11.59 2.59
C ILE A 117 2.59 -12.64 1.87
N LYS A 118 1.37 -12.88 2.38
CA LYS A 118 0.37 -13.79 1.80
C LYS A 118 -0.95 -13.12 1.46
N GLU A 119 -1.25 -11.98 2.07
CA GLU A 119 -2.51 -11.28 1.89
C GLU A 119 -2.26 -9.82 1.51
N SER A 120 -3.15 -9.27 0.70
CA SER A 120 -3.06 -7.87 0.29
C SER A 120 -4.41 -7.20 0.24
N LEU A 121 -4.45 -5.87 0.43
CA LEU A 121 -5.66 -5.05 0.30
C LEU A 121 -5.37 -3.73 -0.43
N LEU A 122 -6.40 -3.13 -1.02
CA LEU A 122 -6.35 -1.79 -1.61
C LEU A 122 -7.39 -0.86 -0.95
N LEU A 123 -6.93 0.27 -0.41
CA LEU A 123 -7.79 1.37 0.03
C LEU A 123 -7.54 2.60 -0.86
N THR A 124 -8.58 3.12 -1.50
CA THR A 124 -8.45 4.26 -2.40
C THR A 124 -9.67 5.17 -2.40
N CYS A 125 -9.47 6.42 -2.81
CA CYS A 125 -10.54 7.39 -2.95
C CYS A 125 -10.28 8.37 -4.10
N ALA A 126 -11.36 8.89 -4.68
CA ALA A 126 -11.33 9.79 -5.83
C ALA A 126 -12.31 10.96 -5.66
N ALA A 127 -12.02 12.06 -6.38
CA ALA A 127 -12.93 13.20 -6.50
C ALA A 127 -14.14 12.88 -7.38
N GLU A 128 -13.94 12.02 -8.38
CA GLU A 128 -14.96 11.65 -9.35
C GLU A 128 -16.10 10.87 -8.73
N LYS A 129 -17.31 11.06 -9.29
CA LYS A 129 -18.52 10.37 -8.85
C LYS A 129 -18.64 8.98 -9.46
N ASP A 130 -18.27 8.85 -10.74
CA ASP A 130 -18.32 7.57 -11.44
C ASP A 130 -17.32 6.61 -10.82
N THR A 131 -17.74 5.39 -10.51
CA THR A 131 -16.88 4.36 -9.94
C THR A 131 -15.99 3.67 -10.98
N ALA A 132 -16.30 3.78 -12.28
CA ALA A 132 -15.48 3.20 -13.34
C ALA A 132 -14.04 3.78 -13.37
N VAL A 133 -13.84 4.97 -12.80
CA VAL A 133 -12.52 5.59 -12.66
C VAL A 133 -11.54 4.74 -11.82
N PHE A 134 -12.04 3.81 -11.01
CA PHE A 134 -11.21 2.92 -10.19
C PHE A 134 -10.75 1.66 -10.93
N ASP A 135 -11.27 1.36 -12.12
CA ASP A 135 -10.95 0.12 -12.83
C ASP A 135 -9.45 -0.03 -13.08
N GLY A 136 -8.75 1.07 -13.41
CA GLY A 136 -7.30 1.08 -13.63
C GLY A 136 -6.49 0.75 -12.38
N ILE A 137 -6.79 1.40 -11.24
CA ILE A 137 -6.06 1.15 -9.99
C ILE A 137 -6.38 -0.25 -9.43
N ILE A 138 -7.63 -0.71 -9.53
CA ILE A 138 -8.05 -2.04 -9.08
C ILE A 138 -7.40 -3.11 -9.95
N GLY A 139 -7.40 -2.94 -11.27
CA GLY A 139 -6.73 -3.85 -12.20
C GLY A 139 -5.23 -3.94 -11.93
N THR A 140 -4.57 -2.80 -11.69
CA THR A 140 -3.15 -2.76 -11.32
C THR A 140 -2.88 -3.51 -10.02
N TYR A 141 -3.67 -3.24 -8.97
CA TYR A 141 -3.56 -3.91 -7.68
C TYR A 141 -3.75 -5.43 -7.80
N ARG A 142 -4.82 -5.88 -8.46
CA ARG A 142 -5.07 -7.31 -8.66
C ARG A 142 -3.99 -7.99 -9.49
N GLY A 143 -3.44 -7.28 -10.49
CA GLY A 143 -2.28 -7.75 -11.25
C GLY A 143 -1.08 -8.03 -10.35
N ILE A 144 -0.76 -7.12 -9.43
CA ILE A 144 0.31 -7.29 -8.44
C ILE A 144 0.03 -8.47 -7.51
N ALA A 145 -1.17 -8.52 -6.92
CA ALA A 145 -1.56 -9.60 -6.00
C ALA A 145 -1.49 -10.98 -6.66
N ASN A 146 -2.00 -11.10 -7.89
CA ASN A 146 -1.95 -12.33 -8.67
C ASN A 146 -0.52 -12.74 -9.01
N TYR A 147 0.30 -11.80 -9.47
CA TYR A 147 1.70 -12.07 -9.81
C TYR A 147 2.49 -12.61 -8.62
N LEU A 148 2.28 -12.03 -7.43
CA LEU A 148 2.98 -12.39 -6.20
C LEU A 148 2.30 -13.53 -5.42
N ASN A 149 1.23 -14.12 -5.96
CA ASN A 149 0.43 -15.17 -5.33
C ASN A 149 -0.11 -14.78 -3.94
N TRP A 150 -0.55 -13.53 -3.80
CA TRP A 150 -1.22 -13.04 -2.60
C TRP A 150 -2.73 -13.22 -2.70
N SER A 151 -3.37 -13.56 -1.59
CA SER A 151 -4.81 -13.50 -1.45
C SER A 151 -5.27 -12.04 -1.42
N ASP A 152 -6.20 -11.67 -2.32
CA ASP A 152 -6.92 -10.40 -2.27
C ASP A 152 -7.91 -10.44 -1.09
N ALA A 153 -7.60 -9.70 -0.03
CA ALA A 153 -8.40 -9.61 1.18
C ALA A 153 -9.39 -8.42 1.14
N GLY A 154 -9.43 -7.67 0.03
CA GLY A 154 -10.47 -6.69 -0.23
C GLY A 154 -9.98 -5.38 -0.86
N VAL A 155 -10.95 -4.72 -1.50
CA VAL A 155 -10.80 -3.38 -2.07
C VAL A 155 -11.87 -2.46 -1.48
N LEU A 156 -11.43 -1.31 -0.96
CA LEU A 156 -12.31 -0.20 -0.59
C LEU A 156 -12.01 1.00 -1.49
N ALA A 157 -12.90 1.26 -2.44
CA ALA A 157 -12.82 2.40 -3.36
C ALA A 157 -13.94 3.41 -3.07
N VAL A 158 -13.57 4.66 -2.77
CA VAL A 158 -14.51 5.68 -2.31
C VAL A 158 -14.59 6.86 -3.29
N PRO A 159 -15.70 7.01 -4.04
CA PRO A 159 -15.89 8.14 -4.96
C PRO A 159 -16.30 9.42 -4.22
N SER A 160 -16.37 10.53 -4.96
CA SER A 160 -16.96 11.82 -4.53
C SER A 160 -16.31 12.47 -3.30
N VAL A 161 -14.99 12.34 -3.12
CA VAL A 161 -14.24 12.99 -2.04
C VAL A 161 -13.01 13.74 -2.57
N TYR A 162 -13.13 15.06 -2.67
CA TYR A 162 -12.09 15.94 -3.18
C TYR A 162 -11.38 16.72 -2.07
N LYS A 163 -12.15 17.42 -1.22
CA LYS A 163 -11.59 18.23 -0.12
C LYS A 163 -11.21 17.33 1.05
N ILE A 164 -10.19 17.77 1.79
CA ILE A 164 -9.76 17.08 3.01
C ILE A 164 -10.94 16.98 3.98
N GLY A 165 -11.21 15.77 4.48
CA GLY A 165 -12.24 15.51 5.48
C GLY A 165 -13.60 15.09 4.92
N GLU A 166 -13.86 15.25 3.62
CA GLU A 166 -15.14 14.84 3.01
C GLU A 166 -15.43 13.34 3.20
N ILE A 167 -14.39 12.52 3.33
CA ILE A 167 -14.50 11.08 3.63
C ILE A 167 -15.30 10.78 4.91
N THR A 168 -15.32 11.68 5.89
CA THR A 168 -15.97 11.49 7.19
C THR A 168 -17.48 11.35 7.09
N HIS A 169 -18.09 11.88 6.03
CA HIS A 169 -19.54 11.84 5.81
C HIS A 169 -20.01 10.68 4.93
N THR A 170 -19.10 9.78 4.53
CA THR A 170 -19.38 8.72 3.53
C THR A 170 -19.66 7.34 4.16
N GLY A 171 -19.44 7.17 5.47
CA GLY A 171 -19.41 5.85 6.12
C GLY A 171 -18.21 4.99 5.72
N ALA A 172 -17.30 5.47 4.87
CA ALA A 172 -16.15 4.69 4.42
C ALA A 172 -15.12 4.43 5.52
N LEU A 173 -15.00 5.32 6.51
CA LEU A 173 -14.09 5.11 7.65
C LEU A 173 -14.54 3.91 8.50
N GLU A 174 -15.84 3.74 8.71
CA GLU A 174 -16.38 2.56 9.41
C GLU A 174 -16.11 1.28 8.62
N LYS A 175 -16.27 1.31 7.29
CA LYS A 175 -15.93 0.18 6.41
C LYS A 175 -14.44 -0.15 6.45
N ALA A 176 -13.56 0.86 6.45
CA ALA A 176 -12.13 0.67 6.57
C ALA A 176 -11.74 0.04 7.92
N GLU A 177 -12.35 0.52 9.01
CA GLU A 177 -12.17 -0.06 10.34
C GLU A 177 -12.66 -1.51 10.40
N LEU A 178 -13.82 -1.83 9.83
CA LEU A 178 -14.31 -3.20 9.75
C LEU A 178 -13.39 -4.11 8.94
N LEU A 179 -12.83 -3.64 7.82
CA LEU A 179 -11.85 -4.39 7.03
C LEU A 179 -10.58 -4.69 7.85
N GLY A 180 -10.10 -3.71 8.63
CA GLY A 180 -8.97 -3.94 9.53
C GLY A 180 -9.30 -4.97 10.60
N SER A 181 -10.53 -4.97 11.12
CA SER A 181 -10.97 -5.93 12.14
C SER A 181 -11.31 -7.32 11.62
N SER A 182 -11.43 -7.51 10.30
CA SER A 182 -11.75 -8.83 9.71
C SER A 182 -10.53 -9.66 9.34
N LEU A 183 -9.31 -9.16 9.59
CA LEU A 183 -8.06 -9.84 9.24
C LEU A 183 -7.65 -10.94 10.21
#